data_AF-A0AA96HIG8-F1
#
_entry.id   AF-A0AA96HIG8-F1
#
_cell.length_a   1.000
_cell.length_b   1.000
_cell.length_c   1.000
_cell.angle_alpha   90.00
_cell.angle_beta   90.00
_cell.angle_gamma   90.00
#
_symmetry.space_group_name_H-M   'P 1'
#
loop_
_entity.id
_entity.type
_entity.pdbx_description
1 polymer ?
#
loop_
_entity_poly.entity_id
_entity_poly.type
_entity_poly.pdbx_seq_one_letter_code
_entity_poly.pdbx_strand_id
1 'polypeptide(L)' 'MATRIVYIAFASVCLFGCSEKRMSEEWCDSMIDKPNSEWTEQDFTSFSQDCLYNEKKS' A
#
# COMPACT_ATOMS: atom_id res chain seq x y z
N MET A 1 -12.76 27.90 -22.44
CA MET A 1 -11.91 26.72 -22.72
C MET A 1 -11.11 26.30 -21.48
N ALA A 2 -10.41 27.22 -20.80
CA ALA A 2 -9.65 26.94 -19.58
C ALA A 2 -10.48 26.28 -18.45
N THR A 3 -11.74 26.70 -18.25
CA THR A 3 -12.60 26.16 -17.17
C THR A 3 -12.87 24.66 -17.30
N ARG A 4 -13.07 24.17 -18.53
CA ARG A 4 -13.28 22.72 -18.78
C ARG A 4 -12.00 21.92 -18.51
N ILE A 5 -10.84 22.49 -18.83
CA ILE A 5 -9.54 21.87 -18.56
C ILE A 5 -9.30 21.76 -17.07
N VAL A 6 -9.67 22.79 -16.29
CA VAL A 6 -9.58 22.76 -14.82
C VAL A 6 -10.48 21.67 -14.24
N TYR A 7 -11.72 21.53 -14.72
CA TYR A 7 -12.63 20.47 -14.25
C TYR A 7 -12.15 19.06 -14.62
N ILE A 8 -11.60 18.88 -15.82
CA ILE A 8 -11.06 17.58 -16.27
C ILE A 8 -9.79 17.22 -15.48
N ALA A 9 -8.91 18.18 -15.23
CA ALA A 9 -7.69 17.97 -14.44
C ALA A 9 -8.00 17.71 -12.96
N PHE A 10 -9.03 18.36 -12.40
CA PHE A 10 -9.45 18.10 -11.03
C PHE A 10 -10.09 16.72 -10.86
N ALA A 11 -10.92 16.31 -11.82
CA ALA A 11 -11.55 14.98 -11.81
C ALA A 11 -10.53 13.83 -11.98
N SER A 12 -9.46 14.04 -12.76
CA SER A 12 -8.43 13.01 -12.95
C SER A 12 -7.60 12.77 -11.69
N VAL A 13 -7.27 13.82 -10.91
CA VAL A 13 -6.51 13.69 -9.66
C VAL A 13 -7.25 12.84 -8.62
N CYS A 14 -8.59 12.91 -8.57
CA CYS A 14 -9.38 12.11 -7.63
C CYS A 14 -9.33 10.59 -7.91
N LEU A 15 -9.01 10.16 -9.14
CA LEU A 15 -8.96 8.73 -9.51
C LEU A 15 -7.64 8.05 -9.18
N PHE A 16 -6.57 8.80 -8.90
CA PHE A 16 -5.27 8.24 -8.52
C PHE A 16 -5.13 8.05 -7.00
N GLY A 17 -6.12 8.47 -6.21
CA GLY A 17 -6.13 8.40 -4.74
C GLY A 17 -6.67 7.10 -4.16
N CYS A 18 -6.47 5.94 -4.82
CA CYS A 18 -6.73 4.65 -4.17
C CYS A 18 -5.68 4.47 -3.08
N SER A 19 -6.00 4.86 -1.85
CA SER A 19 -5.20 4.52 -0.66
C SER A 19 -4.93 3.03 -0.71
N GLU A 20 -3.66 2.67 -0.90
CA GLU A 20 -3.22 1.29 -1.02
C GLU A 20 -3.74 0.51 0.19
N LYS A 21 -4.34 -0.65 -0.09
CA LYS A 21 -4.88 -1.52 0.94
C LYS A 21 -3.70 -2.09 1.73
N ARG A 22 -3.31 -1.40 2.80
CA ARG A 22 -2.32 -1.91 3.74
C ARG A 22 -2.86 -3.13 4.50
N MET A 23 -1.97 -4.06 4.79
CA MET A 23 -2.22 -5.11 5.78
C MET A 23 -2.35 -4.52 7.20
N SER A 24 -3.04 -5.26 8.08
CA SER A 24 -3.17 -4.88 9.49
C SER A 24 -1.88 -5.11 10.25
N GLU A 25 -1.68 -4.37 11.34
CA GLU A 25 -0.55 -4.59 12.26
C GLU A 25 -0.55 -6.03 12.80
N GLU A 26 -1.71 -6.54 13.22
CA GLU A 26 -1.86 -7.93 13.67
C GLU A 26 -1.41 -8.97 12.63
N TRP A 27 -1.64 -8.68 11.34
CA TRP A 27 -1.17 -9.56 10.28
C TRP A 27 0.36 -9.50 10.15
N CYS A 28 0.94 -8.30 10.17
CA CYS A 28 2.40 -8.13 10.19
C CYS A 28 3.04 -8.90 11.34
N ASP A 29 2.48 -8.80 12.54
CA ASP A 29 2.97 -9.54 13.73
C ASP A 29 2.90 -11.05 13.52
N SER A 30 1.77 -11.55 12.99
CA SER A 30 1.62 -12.98 12.69
C SER A 30 2.63 -13.50 11.65
N MET A 31 3.05 -12.64 10.72
CA MET A 31 4.01 -12.98 9.68
C MET A 31 5.44 -13.08 10.23
N ILE A 32 5.79 -12.33 11.28
CA ILE A 32 7.09 -12.41 11.95
C ILE A 32 7.31 -13.80 12.58
N ASP A 33 6.26 -14.38 13.17
CA ASP A 33 6.32 -15.70 13.80
C ASP A 33 6.20 -16.86 12.80
N LYS A 34 5.71 -16.60 11.58
CA LYS A 34 5.50 -17.62 10.56
C LYS A 34 6.80 -17.96 9.82
N PRO A 35 7.20 -19.23 9.70
CA PRO A 35 8.40 -19.62 8.94
C PRO A 35 8.35 -19.15 7.47
N ASN A 36 9.42 -18.51 7.01
CA ASN A 36 9.51 -17.97 5.63
C ASN A 36 9.30 -19.01 4.52
N SER A 37 9.55 -20.30 4.81
CA SER A 37 9.28 -21.40 3.86
C SER A 37 7.78 -21.61 3.56
N GLU A 38 6.90 -21.09 4.42
CA GLU A 38 5.45 -21.16 4.28
C GLU A 38 4.86 -19.88 3.67
N TRP A 39 5.71 -18.93 3.30
CA TRP A 39 5.27 -17.69 2.70
C TRP A 39 4.99 -17.89 1.22
N THR A 40 3.91 -17.28 0.75
CA THR A 40 3.69 -17.11 -0.69
C THR A 40 4.48 -15.92 -1.22
N GLU A 41 4.66 -15.84 -2.53
CA GLU A 41 5.27 -14.66 -3.16
C GLU A 41 4.50 -13.37 -2.83
N GLN A 42 3.17 -13.47 -2.79
CA GLN A 42 2.29 -12.37 -2.41
C GLN A 42 2.52 -11.92 -0.97
N ASP A 43 2.67 -12.87 -0.02
CA ASP A 43 2.96 -12.55 1.38
C ASP A 43 4.26 -11.75 1.51
N PHE A 44 5.30 -12.15 0.76
CA PHE A 44 6.58 -11.43 0.77
C PHE A 44 6.45 -10.00 0.25
N THR A 45 5.76 -9.82 -0.89
CA THR A 45 5.52 -8.49 -1.45
C THR A 45 4.73 -7.62 -0.48
N SER A 46 3.60 -8.11 0.02
CA SER A 46 2.75 -7.37 0.95
C SER A 46 3.45 -7.06 2.27
N PHE A 47 4.20 -8.00 2.86
CA PHE A 47 4.95 -7.75 4.09
C PHE A 47 6.04 -6.68 3.90
N SER A 48 6.78 -6.74 2.79
CA SER A 48 7.83 -5.75 2.50
C SER A 48 7.28 -4.34 2.26
N GLN A 49 6.11 -4.22 1.64
CA GLN A 49 5.47 -2.95 1.31
C GLN A 49 4.75 -2.34 2.51
N ASP A 50 4.02 -3.17 3.28
CA ASP A 50 3.09 -2.66 4.29
C ASP A 50 3.68 -2.67 5.70
N CYS A 51 4.50 -3.67 6.02
CA CYS A 51 5.03 -3.87 7.37
C CYS A 51 6.40 -3.22 7.55
N LEU A 52 7.31 -3.36 6.57
CA LEU A 52 8.68 -2.81 6.66
C LEU A 52 8.79 -1.33 6.29
N TYR A 53 7.81 -0.77 5.57
CA TYR A 53 7.86 0.64 5.17
C TYR A 53 7.71 1.60 6.36
N ASN A 54 7.01 1.20 7.43
CA ASN A 54 6.91 1.99 8.66
C ASN A 54 8.24 2.10 9.42
N GLU A 55 9.16 1.14 9.26
CA GLU A 55 10.48 1.12 9.93
C GLU A 55 11.48 2.13 9.34
N LYS A 56 11.24 2.68 8.14
CA LYS A 56 12.16 3.63 7.48
C LYS A 56 11.99 5.09 7.90
N LYS A 57 11.40 5.35 9.07
CA LYS A 57 11.25 6.70 9.62
C LYS A 57 12.09 6.87 10.90
N SER A 58 13.41 6.86 10.74
CA SER A 58 14.38 7.49 11.67
C SER A 58 15.27 8.46 10.91
#